data_AF-A0A4R5LMR0-F1
#
_entry.id   AF-A0A4R5LMR0-F1
#
_cell.length_a   1.000
_cell.length_b   1.000
_cell.length_c   1.000
_cell.angle_alpha   90.00
_cell.angle_beta   90.00
_cell.angle_gamma   90.00
#
_symmetry.space_group_name_H-M   'P 1'
#
loop_
_entity.id
_entity.type
_entity.pdbx_description
1 polymer ?
#
loop_
_entity_poly.entity_id
_entity_poly.type
_entity_poly.pdbx_seq_one_letter_code
_entity_poly.pdbx_strand_id
1 'polypeptide(L)' 'MQLKHYYYPWKLEKVIREGVHHYIHERYHESLDNVTLADVCEGRRNDILDQRALVKIRTIAQRKIHNLRMAR' A
#
# COMPACT_ATOMS: atom_id res chain seq x y z
N MET A 1 -14.84 -19.31 -6.13
CA MET A 1 -15.54 -18.01 -5.98
C MET A 1 -16.97 -18.30 -5.58
N GLN A 2 -17.44 -17.74 -4.46
CA GLN A 2 -18.81 -17.92 -3.99
C GLN A 2 -19.67 -16.79 -4.57
N LEU A 3 -20.71 -17.14 -5.35
CA LEU A 3 -21.60 -16.17 -5.98
C LEU A 3 -22.47 -15.50 -4.91
N LYS A 4 -22.29 -14.20 -4.69
CA LYS A 4 -23.16 -13.44 -3.78
C LYS A 4 -24.43 -13.03 -4.51
N HIS A 5 -25.58 -13.47 -4.01
CA HIS A 5 -26.88 -13.04 -4.52
C HIS A 5 -27.27 -11.71 -3.85
N TYR A 6 -27.51 -10.69 -4.68
CA TYR A 6 -27.96 -9.38 -4.24
C TYR A 6 -29.45 -9.24 -4.52
N TYR A 7 -30.27 -9.38 -3.47
CA TYR A 7 -31.73 -9.33 -3.55
C TYR A 7 -32.28 -7.93 -3.89
N TYR A 8 -31.44 -6.90 -3.77
CA TYR A 8 -31.83 -5.51 -3.97
C TYR A 8 -30.73 -4.72 -4.71
N PRO A 9 -31.08 -3.88 -5.70
CA PRO A 9 -30.10 -3.13 -6.51
C PRO A 9 -29.12 -2.29 -5.69
N TRP A 10 -29.60 -1.58 -4.65
CA TRP A 10 -28.77 -0.71 -3.82
C TRP A 10 -27.66 -1.48 -3.07
N LYS A 11 -27.85 -2.77 -2.81
CA LYS A 11 -26.85 -3.60 -2.12
C LYS A 11 -25.69 -3.94 -3.06
N LEU A 12 -25.98 -4.18 -4.34
CA LEU A 12 -24.96 -4.40 -5.36
C LEU A 12 -24.16 -3.11 -5.60
N GLU A 13 -24.85 -1.98 -5.78
CA GLU A 13 -24.22 -0.67 -5.95
C GLU A 13 -23.29 -0.32 -4.79
N LYS A 14 -23.72 -0.59 -3.56
CA LYS A 14 -22.90 -0.36 -2.37
C LYS A 14 -21.62 -1.20 -2.40
N VAL A 15 -21.72 -2.49 -2.69
CA VAL A 15 -20.54 -3.37 -2.73
C VAL A 15 -19.59 -3.02 -3.87
N ILE A 16 -20.12 -2.63 -5.04
CA ILE A 16 -19.29 -2.14 -6.15
C ILE A 16 -18.53 -0.88 -5.73
N ARG A 17 -19.22 0.08 -5.10
CA ARG A 17 -18.61 1.33 -4.62
C ARG A 17 -17.52 1.06 -3.59
N GLU A 18 -17.76 0.17 -2.63
CA GLU A 18 -16.77 -0.26 -1.64
C GLU A 18 -15.56 -0.94 -2.31
N GLY A 19 -15.79 -1.81 -3.29
CA GLY A 19 -14.72 -2.47 -4.03
C GLY A 19 -13.84 -1.49 -4.82
N VAL A 20 -14.47 -0.51 -5.49
CA VAL A 20 -13.76 0.54 -6.24
C VAL A 20 -12.97 1.43 -5.28
N HIS A 21 -13.57 1.86 -4.17
CA HIS A 21 -12.88 2.67 -3.16
C HIS A 21 -11.63 1.96 -2.64
N HIS A 22 -11.78 0.69 -2.24
CA HIS A 22 -10.66 -0.11 -1.75
C HIS A 22 -9.56 -0.23 -2.80
N TYR A 23 -9.91 -0.53 -4.06
CA TYR A 23 -8.93 -0.68 -5.14
C TYR A 23 -8.12 0.60 -5.40
N ILE A 24 -8.78 1.76 -5.35
CA ILE A 24 -8.16 3.04 -5.68
C ILE A 24 -7.33 3.57 -4.50
N HIS A 25 -7.90 3.58 -3.29
CA HIS A 25 -7.35 4.34 -2.16
C HIS A 25 -6.62 3.49 -1.12
N GLU A 26 -6.91 2.19 -1.02
CA GLU A 26 -6.42 1.37 0.10
C GLU A 26 -5.47 0.27 -0.36
N ARG A 27 -5.74 -0.30 -1.54
CA ARG A 27 -4.93 -1.38 -2.09
C ARG A 27 -3.60 -0.85 -2.62
N TYR A 28 -2.52 -1.39 -2.09
CA TYR A 28 -1.20 -1.25 -2.69
C TYR A 28 -1.07 -2.18 -3.90
N HIS A 29 -0.48 -1.66 -4.98
CA HIS A 29 -0.30 -2.42 -6.22
C HIS A 29 1.18 -2.69 -6.46
N GLU A 30 1.54 -3.96 -6.61
CA GLU A 30 2.93 -4.38 -6.84
C GLU A 30 3.52 -3.78 -8.12
N SER A 31 2.71 -3.66 -9.18
CA SER A 31 3.08 -3.01 -10.44
C SER A 31 3.36 -1.50 -10.29
N LEU A 32 2.96 -0.89 -9.18
CA LEU A 32 3.19 0.52 -8.85
C LEU A 32 4.22 0.68 -7.72
N ASP A 33 5.05 -0.34 -7.47
CA ASP A 33 6.01 -0.40 -6.35
C ASP A 33 5.35 -0.31 -4.98
N ASN A 34 4.19 -0.96 -4.84
CA ASN A 34 3.39 -0.98 -3.63
C ASN A 34 2.99 0.44 -3.18
N VAL A 35 2.51 1.23 -4.15
CA VAL A 35 1.85 2.52 -3.96
C VAL A 35 0.38 2.37 -4.35
N THR A 36 -0.52 3.16 -3.74
CA THR A 36 -1.95 3.14 -4.10
C THR A 36 -2.17 3.84 -5.44
N LEU A 37 -3.26 3.50 -6.13
CA LEU A 37 -3.56 4.17 -7.39
C LEU A 37 -3.89 5.66 -7.17
N ALA A 38 -4.58 5.99 -6.08
CA ALA A 38 -4.87 7.37 -5.69
C ALA A 38 -3.59 8.21 -5.56
N ASP A 39 -2.56 7.70 -4.85
CA ASP A 39 -1.28 8.39 -4.70
C ASP A 39 -0.55 8.61 -6.03
N VAL A 40 -0.70 7.67 -6.98
CA VAL A 40 -0.15 7.83 -8.34
C VAL A 40 -0.89 8.93 -9.10
N CYS A 41 -2.22 8.92 -9.10
CA CYS A 41 -3.03 9.96 -9.73
C CYS A 41 -2.78 11.35 -9.12
N GLU A 42 -2.53 11.40 -7.81
CA GLU A 42 -2.21 12.62 -7.07
C GLU A 42 -0.73 13.01 -7.19
N GLY A 43 0.08 12.27 -7.95
CA GLY A 43 1.48 12.59 -8.26
C GLY A 43 2.47 12.32 -7.12
N ARG A 44 2.04 11.72 -6.01
CA ARG A 44 2.87 11.51 -4.80
C ARG A 44 3.78 10.29 -4.85
N ARG A 45 3.74 9.49 -5.93
CA ARG A 45 4.46 8.21 -6.01
C ARG A 45 5.94 8.36 -5.70
N ASN A 46 6.62 9.31 -6.32
CA ASN A 46 8.07 9.45 -6.17
C ASN A 46 8.44 9.89 -4.74
N ASP A 47 7.70 10.85 -4.16
CA ASP A 47 7.92 11.29 -2.79
C ASP A 47 7.80 10.13 -1.79
N ILE A 48 6.79 9.28 -1.95
CA ILE A 48 6.59 8.09 -1.10
C ILE A 48 7.79 7.14 -1.22
N LEU A 49 8.25 6.87 -2.44
CA LEU A 49 9.37 5.96 -2.68
C LEU A 49 10.69 6.51 -2.13
N ASP A 50 10.93 7.82 -2.28
CA ASP A 50 12.12 8.48 -1.75
C ASP A 50 12.15 8.44 -0.22
N GLN A 51 11.03 8.74 0.44
CA GLN A 51 10.94 8.63 1.90
C GLN A 51 11.19 7.19 2.37
N ARG A 52 10.62 6.18 1.69
CA ARG A 52 10.87 4.77 2.01
C ARG A 52 12.33 4.39 1.84
N ALA A 53 13.00 4.88 0.80
CA ALA A 53 14.43 4.64 0.58
C ALA A 53 15.28 5.22 1.73
N LEU A 54 15.00 6.45 2.15
CA LEU A 54 15.69 7.09 3.28
C LEU A 54 15.50 6.31 4.59
N VAL A 55 14.27 5.88 4.89
CA VAL A 55 13.99 5.05 6.07
C VAL A 55 14.76 3.74 6.00
N LYS A 56 14.75 3.04 4.86
CA LYS A 56 15.47 1.78 4.67
C LYS A 56 16.96 1.91 4.93
N ILE A 57 17.60 2.96 4.40
CA ILE A 57 19.02 3.24 4.61
C ILE A 57 19.32 3.44 6.10
N ARG A 58 18.51 4.29 6.78
CA ARG A 58 18.66 4.56 8.22
C ARG A 58 18.52 3.29 9.06
N THR A 59 17.50 2.48 8.79
CA THR A 59 17.26 1.22 9.51
C THR A 59 18.39 0.21 9.31
N ILE A 60 18.90 0.07 8.09
CA ILE A 60 20.04 -0.83 7.82
C ILE A 60 21.29 -0.36 8.58
N ALA A 61 21.59 0.93 8.59
CA ALA A 61 22.73 1.47 9.33
C ALA A 61 22.63 1.21 10.84
N GLN A 62 21.45 1.45 11.43
CA GLN A 62 21.20 1.16 12.84
C GLN A 62 21.38 -0.33 13.17
N ARG A 63 20.85 -1.23 12.32
CA ARG A 63 21.02 -2.68 12.49
C ARG A 63 22.48 -3.11 12.44
N LYS A 64 23.28 -2.54 11.54
CA LYS A 64 24.73 -2.82 11.48
C LYS A 64 25.43 -2.45 12.78
N ILE A 65 25.16 -1.26 13.33
CA ILE A 65 25.75 -0.81 14.60
C ILE A 65 25.32 -1.74 15.75
N HIS A 66 24.03 -2.08 15.83
CA HIS A 66 23.52 -2.98 16.87
C HIS A 66 24.20 -4.36 16.82
N ASN A 67 24.31 -4.96 15.64
CA ASN A 67 24.94 -6.27 15.48
C ASN A 67 26.43 -6.23 15.83
N LEU A 68 27.16 -5.17 15.46
CA LEU A 68 28.57 -5.00 15.84
C LEU A 68 28.76 -4.85 17.36
N ARG A 69 27.79 -4.26 18.06
CA ARG A 69 27.81 -4.16 19.53
C ARG A 69 27.49 -5.49 20.21
N MET A 70 26.61 -6.31 19.62
CA MET A 70 26.23 -7.63 20.16
C MET A 70 27.26 -8.72 19.85
N ALA A 71 28.11 -8.52 18.83
CA ALA A 71 29.20 -9.42 18.49
C ALA A 71 30.49 -9.16 19.29
N ARG A 72 30.48 -8.16 20.18
CA ARG A 72 31.52 -7.90 21.18
C ARG A 72 31.12 -8.48 22.51
#